data_AF-A0A1F6AS76-F1
#
_entry.id   AF-A0A1F6AS76-F1
#
_cell.length_a   1.000
_cell.length_b   1.000
_cell.length_c   1.000
_cell.angle_alpha   90.00
_cell.angle_beta   90.00
_cell.angle_gamma   90.00
#
_symmetry.space_group_name_H-M   'P 1'
#
loop_
_entity.id
_entity.type
_entity.pdbx_description
1 polymer ?
#
loop_
_entity_poly.entity_id
_entity_poly.type
_entity_poly.pdbx_seq_one_letter_code
_entity_poly.pdbx_strand_id
1 'polypeptide(L)'
;MTVKLLSGSYMEYSKATKRWWDHVERNAKHLPLYRRPVYFVSSNTHSLVNVLSRYVLSKEKELTRFLYESKNELLISLWEQVEKGPNAGSRENFLFYIAKKYASANPAFLKEKEAHERSLGIITVAPFHYLDINAQLFELRRFADASESLGIDCKHLAASDAVVINIDYPLGWAAYQVLTKIGQNVDVVRGIYLMGKAATLNANIGDILIPTTVFDQHTKNIYAIKNAFTASDFATAFRTGSILDDQKTVSVKGTFLQNKDILAAWYKEGYTTVEMEAGPYMNAVYEFVYYNRYMEQEFINLTTTPFELGIVHYVSDTPNSKGTNLGVRNLAYEGVEATYSATRAIVKKIIEKEKEFV
;
A
#
# COMPACT_ATOMS: atom_id res chain seq x y z
N MET A 1 12.08 30.01 -10.91
CA MET A 1 11.67 28.60 -10.70
C MET A 1 10.50 28.34 -11.63
N THR A 2 10.67 27.53 -12.67
CA THR A 2 9.63 27.30 -13.69
C THR A 2 8.92 26.00 -13.35
N VAL A 3 7.67 26.06 -12.92
CA VAL A 3 6.85 24.87 -12.68
C VAL A 3 6.42 24.34 -14.05
N LYS A 4 6.95 23.17 -14.45
CA LYS A 4 6.59 22.53 -15.71
C LYS A 4 5.50 21.49 -15.43
N LEU A 5 4.29 21.78 -15.91
CA LEU A 5 3.16 20.87 -15.78
C LEU A 5 3.42 19.63 -16.67
N LEU A 6 3.42 18.43 -16.08
CA LEU A 6 3.63 17.18 -16.82
C LEU A 6 2.46 16.87 -17.78
N SER A 7 1.25 17.30 -17.41
CA SER A 7 -0.01 17.17 -18.15
C SER A 7 -1.06 18.06 -17.46
N GLY A 8 -1.68 19.01 -18.16
CA GLY A 8 -2.57 20.00 -17.54
C GLY A 8 -4.05 19.77 -17.78
N SER A 9 -4.40 19.13 -18.88
CA SER A 9 -5.79 18.76 -19.17
C SER A 9 -6.08 17.32 -18.76
N TYR A 10 -7.37 17.01 -18.56
CA TYR A 10 -7.84 15.63 -18.35
C TYR A 10 -7.38 14.69 -19.48
N MET A 11 -7.37 15.16 -20.73
CA MET A 11 -6.92 14.39 -21.89
C MET A 11 -5.43 14.06 -21.83
N GLU A 12 -4.60 15.02 -21.41
CA GLU A 12 -3.17 14.78 -21.24
C GLU A 12 -2.88 13.81 -20.10
N TYR A 13 -3.59 13.91 -18.97
CA TYR A 13 -3.49 12.93 -17.89
C TYR A 13 -3.89 11.53 -18.36
N SER A 14 -5.01 11.39 -19.07
CA SER A 14 -5.45 10.10 -19.60
C SER A 14 -4.42 9.50 -20.57
N LYS A 15 -3.81 10.34 -21.43
CA LYS A 15 -2.73 9.95 -22.34
C LYS A 15 -1.46 9.54 -21.59
N ALA A 16 -1.07 10.28 -20.57
CA ALA A 16 0.06 9.98 -19.69
C ALA A 16 -0.12 8.61 -19.02
N THR A 17 -1.29 8.38 -18.40
CA THR A 17 -1.60 7.11 -17.75
C THR A 17 -1.68 5.95 -18.73
N LYS A 18 -2.26 6.16 -19.92
CA LYS A 18 -2.24 5.12 -20.97
C LYS A 18 -0.80 4.74 -21.35
N ARG A 19 0.07 5.71 -21.58
CA ARG A 19 1.47 5.43 -21.93
C ARG A 19 2.24 4.75 -20.81
N TRP A 20 1.94 5.09 -19.56
CA TRP A 20 2.44 4.37 -18.39
C TRP A 20 1.98 2.90 -18.39
N TRP A 21 0.69 2.63 -18.64
CA TRP A 21 0.17 1.26 -18.73
C TRP A 21 0.79 0.49 -19.90
N ASP A 22 0.87 1.09 -21.09
CA ASP A 22 1.51 0.50 -22.27
C ASP A 22 3.01 0.17 -21.99
N HIS A 23 3.67 0.91 -21.07
CA HIS A 23 5.02 0.57 -20.59
C HIS A 23 5.03 -0.63 -19.66
N VAL A 24 4.08 -0.72 -18.72
CA VAL A 24 3.91 -1.90 -17.86
C VAL A 24 3.69 -3.16 -18.70
N GLU A 25 2.73 -3.15 -19.62
CA GLU A 25 2.43 -4.30 -20.49
C GLU A 25 3.62 -4.70 -21.37
N ARG A 26 4.37 -3.72 -21.91
CA ARG A 26 5.56 -4.01 -22.72
C ARG A 26 6.68 -4.70 -21.94
N ASN A 27 6.80 -4.44 -20.64
CA ASN A 27 7.77 -5.11 -19.78
C ASN A 27 7.24 -6.46 -19.24
N ALA A 28 5.93 -6.68 -19.32
CA ALA A 28 5.25 -7.88 -18.87
C ALA A 28 4.62 -8.69 -20.02
N LYS A 29 5.19 -8.64 -21.24
CA LYS A 29 4.59 -9.22 -22.46
C LYS A 29 4.21 -10.71 -22.37
N HIS A 30 4.85 -11.47 -21.49
CA HIS A 30 4.56 -12.88 -21.27
C HIS A 30 3.35 -13.11 -20.34
N LEU A 31 2.85 -12.06 -19.68
CA LEU A 31 1.64 -12.04 -18.88
C LEU A 31 0.54 -11.29 -19.65
N PRO A 32 -0.39 -11.99 -20.33
CA PRO A 32 -1.47 -11.34 -21.06
C PRO A 32 -2.54 -10.81 -20.09
N LEU A 33 -2.28 -9.68 -19.43
CA LEU A 33 -3.14 -9.12 -18.36
C LEU A 33 -4.60 -8.90 -18.81
N TYR A 34 -4.83 -8.55 -20.07
CA TYR A 34 -6.16 -8.41 -20.68
C TYR A 34 -6.99 -9.71 -20.75
N ARG A 35 -6.40 -10.87 -20.41
CA ARG A 35 -7.07 -12.19 -20.34
C ARG A 35 -6.93 -12.85 -18.98
N ARG A 36 -6.43 -12.13 -17.97
CA ARG A 36 -6.17 -12.71 -16.66
C ARG A 36 -6.91 -11.94 -15.58
N PRO A 37 -7.50 -12.65 -14.60
CA PRO A 37 -8.04 -12.00 -13.42
C PRO A 37 -6.93 -11.33 -12.64
N VAL A 38 -7.23 -10.19 -12.03
CA VAL A 38 -6.24 -9.42 -11.27
C VAL A 38 -6.71 -9.03 -9.89
N TYR A 39 -5.76 -8.91 -8.98
CA TYR A 39 -5.91 -8.20 -7.72
C TYR A 39 -5.11 -6.90 -7.81
N PHE A 40 -5.78 -5.77 -7.64
CA PHE A 40 -5.10 -4.47 -7.62
C PHE A 40 -4.66 -4.14 -6.19
N VAL A 41 -3.40 -3.74 -6.05
CA VAL A 41 -2.82 -3.28 -4.79
C VAL A 41 -2.19 -1.91 -5.03
N SER A 42 -2.50 -0.96 -4.17
CA SER A 42 -1.78 0.32 -4.08
C SER A 42 -1.05 0.34 -2.75
N SER A 43 0.27 0.13 -2.74
CA SER A 43 1.04 0.02 -1.50
C SER A 43 2.47 0.53 -1.68
N ASN A 44 3.29 0.40 -0.63
CA ASN A 44 4.72 0.59 -0.79
C ASN A 44 5.32 -0.56 -1.62
N THR A 45 6.17 -0.24 -2.61
CA THR A 45 6.81 -1.22 -3.51
C THR A 45 7.72 -2.23 -2.81
N HIS A 46 8.30 -1.85 -1.67
CA HIS A 46 9.19 -2.72 -0.92
C HIS A 46 8.44 -3.73 -0.05
N SER A 47 7.24 -3.39 0.43
CA SER A 47 6.59 -4.16 1.48
C SER A 47 6.08 -5.50 0.96
N LEU A 48 5.32 -5.50 -0.15
CA LEU A 48 4.75 -6.70 -0.74
C LEU A 48 5.84 -7.68 -1.20
N VAL A 49 6.88 -7.14 -1.86
CA VAL A 49 8.02 -7.93 -2.31
C VAL A 49 8.80 -8.54 -1.15
N ASN A 50 9.04 -7.81 -0.07
CA ASN A 50 9.73 -8.35 1.10
C ASN A 50 8.91 -9.43 1.82
N VAL A 51 7.58 -9.27 1.85
CA VAL A 51 6.66 -10.29 2.40
C VAL A 51 6.66 -11.55 1.56
N LEU A 52 6.57 -11.43 0.24
CA LEU A 52 6.45 -12.60 -0.65
C LEU A 52 7.79 -13.28 -0.96
N SER A 53 8.86 -12.51 -1.19
CA SER A 53 10.15 -13.07 -1.60
C SER A 53 10.96 -13.67 -0.47
N ARG A 54 10.76 -13.17 0.76
CA ARG A 54 11.49 -13.53 1.98
C ARG A 54 13.02 -13.40 1.88
N TYR A 55 13.54 -12.80 0.80
CA TYR A 55 14.99 -12.75 0.52
C TYR A 55 15.77 -12.09 1.65
N VAL A 56 15.26 -10.97 2.15
CA VAL A 56 15.89 -10.22 3.25
C VAL A 56 16.10 -11.09 4.49
N LEU A 57 15.16 -12.00 4.78
CA LEU A 57 15.26 -12.87 5.96
C LEU A 57 16.36 -13.92 5.79
N SER A 58 16.63 -14.38 4.56
CA SER A 58 17.76 -15.28 4.28
C SER A 58 19.13 -14.65 4.54
N LYS A 59 19.19 -13.31 4.57
CA LYS A 59 20.40 -12.51 4.77
C LYS A 59 20.57 -12.03 6.21
N GLU A 60 19.80 -12.58 7.15
CA GLU A 60 19.79 -12.13 8.54
C GLU A 60 21.19 -11.98 9.15
N LYS A 61 22.05 -13.00 9.03
CA LYS A 61 23.40 -12.98 9.62
C LYS A 61 24.27 -11.82 9.08
N GLU A 62 24.10 -11.47 7.81
CA GLU A 62 24.82 -10.37 7.17
C GLU A 62 24.28 -9.03 7.68
N LEU A 63 22.95 -8.92 7.82
CA LEU A 63 22.26 -7.71 8.30
C LEU A 63 22.53 -7.44 9.79
N THR A 64 22.56 -8.47 10.64
CA THR A 64 22.87 -8.32 12.06
C THR A 64 24.34 -7.95 12.26
N ARG A 65 25.26 -8.54 11.49
CA ARG A 65 26.66 -8.10 11.49
C ARG A 65 26.79 -6.62 11.13
N PHE A 66 26.16 -6.20 10.03
CA PHE A 66 26.15 -4.80 9.61
C PHE A 66 25.56 -3.87 10.68
N LEU A 67 24.50 -4.30 11.36
CA LEU A 67 23.92 -3.54 12.47
C LEU A 67 24.96 -3.25 13.56
N TYR A 68 25.68 -4.26 14.05
CA TYR A 68 26.69 -4.07 15.09
C TYR A 68 27.92 -3.29 14.59
N GLU A 69 28.33 -3.49 13.33
CA GLU A 69 29.40 -2.72 12.70
C GLU A 69 29.05 -1.23 12.53
N SER A 70 27.76 -0.89 12.36
CA SER A 70 27.30 0.49 12.26
C SER A 70 27.53 1.31 13.54
N LYS A 71 27.75 0.64 14.68
CA LYS A 71 27.88 1.22 16.03
C LYS A 71 26.72 2.16 16.40
N ASN A 72 25.56 1.99 15.76
CA ASN A 72 24.37 2.77 16.08
C ASN A 72 23.70 2.19 17.33
N GLU A 73 24.05 2.71 18.50
CA GLU A 73 23.57 2.23 19.80
C GLU A 73 22.04 2.18 19.89
N LEU A 74 21.34 3.14 19.28
CA LEU A 74 19.88 3.17 19.26
C LEU A 74 19.29 1.97 18.49
N LEU A 75 19.83 1.66 17.32
CA LEU A 75 19.36 0.53 16.51
C LEU A 75 19.75 -0.81 17.13
N ILE A 76 20.94 -0.89 17.73
CA ILE A 76 21.38 -2.08 18.47
C ILE A 76 20.46 -2.34 19.66
N SER A 77 20.16 -1.31 20.46
CA SER A 77 19.24 -1.43 21.60
C SER A 77 17.83 -1.86 21.14
N LEU A 78 17.34 -1.32 20.03
CA LEU A 78 16.06 -1.72 19.46
C LEU A 78 16.06 -3.19 19.02
N TRP A 79 17.13 -3.67 18.36
CA TRP A 79 17.27 -5.08 17.99
C TRP A 79 17.27 -5.99 19.21
N GLU A 80 18.07 -5.68 20.23
CA GLU A 80 18.14 -6.44 21.46
C GLU A 80 16.79 -6.48 22.21
N GLN A 81 16.00 -5.41 22.13
CA GLN A 81 14.64 -5.40 22.66
C GLN A 81 13.72 -6.33 21.89
N VAL A 82 13.76 -6.30 20.56
CA VAL A 82 12.99 -7.20 19.69
C VAL A 82 13.38 -8.67 19.91
N GLU A 83 14.65 -8.96 20.21
CA GLU A 83 15.12 -10.31 20.55
C GLU A 83 14.61 -10.82 21.91
N LYS A 84 14.36 -9.92 22.88
CA LYS A 84 13.84 -10.29 24.21
C LYS A 84 12.41 -10.82 24.18
N GLY A 85 11.66 -10.58 23.10
CA GLY A 85 10.37 -11.21 22.92
C GLY A 85 9.41 -10.46 22.00
N PRO A 86 8.27 -11.10 21.69
CA PRO A 86 7.33 -10.65 20.67
C PRO A 86 6.70 -9.28 20.94
N ASN A 87 6.61 -8.87 22.21
CA ASN A 87 5.92 -7.64 22.64
C ASN A 87 6.71 -6.37 22.32
N ALA A 88 8.01 -6.47 22.03
CA ALA A 88 8.86 -5.33 21.70
C ALA A 88 8.88 -5.00 20.19
N GLY A 89 8.21 -5.81 19.37
CA GLY A 89 8.13 -5.65 17.92
C GLY A 89 8.44 -6.93 17.16
N SER A 90 8.37 -6.86 15.84
CA SER A 90 8.63 -8.00 14.96
C SER A 90 10.08 -8.02 14.46
N ARG A 91 10.76 -9.15 14.69
CA ARG A 91 12.11 -9.42 14.19
C ARG A 91 12.20 -9.26 12.68
N GLU A 92 11.22 -9.81 11.94
CA GLU A 92 11.19 -9.69 10.48
C GLU A 92 11.08 -8.21 10.04
N ASN A 93 10.22 -7.45 10.71
CA ASN A 93 10.01 -6.04 10.39
C ASN A 93 11.29 -5.22 10.64
N PHE A 94 12.00 -5.50 11.72
CA PHE A 94 13.31 -4.90 11.98
C PHE A 94 14.34 -5.25 10.91
N LEU A 95 14.43 -6.51 10.48
CA LEU A 95 15.34 -6.93 9.42
C LEU A 95 15.04 -6.23 8.10
N PHE A 96 13.75 -6.07 7.75
CA PHE A 96 13.38 -5.30 6.55
C PHE A 96 13.81 -3.83 6.65
N TYR A 97 13.68 -3.23 7.82
CA TYR A 97 14.13 -1.86 8.05
C TYR A 97 15.65 -1.72 7.90
N ILE A 98 16.44 -2.62 8.49
CA ILE A 98 17.90 -2.61 8.37
C ILE A 98 18.37 -2.93 6.95
N ALA A 99 17.68 -3.83 6.24
CA ALA A 99 18.03 -4.17 4.86
C ALA A 99 18.04 -2.95 3.93
N LYS A 100 17.17 -1.97 4.16
CA LYS A 100 17.20 -0.70 3.41
C LYS A 100 18.51 0.06 3.64
N LYS A 101 18.97 0.16 4.88
CA LYS A 101 20.25 0.82 5.22
C LYS A 101 21.44 0.02 4.68
N TYR A 102 21.38 -1.31 4.76
CA TYR A 102 22.41 -2.20 4.23
C TYR A 102 22.55 -2.06 2.72
N ALA A 103 21.43 -2.03 1.99
CA ALA A 103 21.39 -1.85 0.54
C ALA A 103 22.05 -0.53 0.08
N SER A 104 21.87 0.56 0.83
CA SER A 104 22.53 1.84 0.54
C SER A 104 24.06 1.74 0.63
N ALA A 105 24.59 0.91 1.54
CA ALA A 105 26.03 0.69 1.69
C ALA A 105 26.57 -0.42 0.76
N ASN A 106 25.72 -1.34 0.30
CA ASN A 106 26.10 -2.53 -0.47
C ASN A 106 25.23 -2.67 -1.72
N PRO A 107 25.54 -1.95 -2.83
CA PRO A 107 24.74 -2.03 -4.05
C PRO A 107 24.63 -3.43 -4.68
N ALA A 108 25.60 -4.32 -4.40
CA ALA A 108 25.54 -5.72 -4.83
C ALA A 108 24.33 -6.48 -4.23
N PHE A 109 23.96 -6.17 -2.98
CA PHE A 109 22.80 -6.75 -2.31
C PHE A 109 21.50 -6.51 -3.09
N LEU A 110 21.33 -5.33 -3.69
CA LEU A 110 20.15 -5.01 -4.50
C LEU A 110 20.09 -5.89 -5.75
N LYS A 111 21.23 -6.13 -6.42
CA LYS A 111 21.27 -7.00 -7.61
C LYS A 111 20.95 -8.44 -7.27
N GLU A 112 21.47 -8.96 -6.15
CA GLU A 112 21.15 -10.31 -5.69
C GLU A 112 19.67 -10.43 -5.30
N LYS A 113 19.13 -9.43 -4.59
CA LYS A 113 17.72 -9.34 -4.23
C LYS A 113 16.82 -9.33 -5.46
N GLU A 114 17.11 -8.48 -6.44
CA GLU A 114 16.37 -8.43 -7.70
C GLU A 114 16.44 -9.74 -8.49
N ALA A 115 17.59 -10.43 -8.49
CA ALA A 115 17.73 -11.72 -9.15
C ALA A 115 16.86 -12.80 -8.48
N HIS A 116 16.81 -12.81 -7.14
CA HIS A 116 15.93 -13.71 -6.39
C HIS A 116 14.45 -13.40 -6.62
N GLU A 117 14.07 -12.12 -6.67
CA GLU A 117 12.69 -11.73 -6.97
C GLU A 117 12.26 -12.19 -8.36
N ARG A 118 13.12 -12.04 -9.37
CA ARG A 118 12.85 -12.52 -10.73
C ARG A 118 12.74 -14.04 -10.79
N SER A 119 13.50 -14.79 -9.98
CA SER A 119 13.41 -16.26 -9.97
C SER A 119 12.05 -16.74 -9.43
N LEU A 120 11.39 -15.93 -8.58
CA LEU A 120 10.03 -16.13 -8.12
C LEU A 120 8.95 -15.63 -9.10
N GLY A 121 9.35 -15.09 -10.26
CA GLY A 121 8.43 -14.52 -11.23
C GLY A 121 7.89 -13.13 -10.88
N ILE A 122 8.53 -12.43 -9.93
CA ILE A 122 8.18 -11.04 -9.61
C ILE A 122 8.76 -10.12 -10.69
N ILE A 123 7.90 -9.35 -11.34
CA ILE A 123 8.30 -8.36 -12.34
C ILE A 123 8.16 -6.99 -11.71
N THR A 124 9.26 -6.26 -11.58
CA THR A 124 9.23 -4.84 -11.19
C THR A 124 9.47 -3.97 -12.41
N VAL A 125 8.55 -3.05 -12.68
CA VAL A 125 8.62 -2.08 -13.77
C VAL A 125 8.83 -0.69 -13.17
N ALA A 126 10.04 -0.18 -13.34
CA ALA A 126 10.37 1.19 -12.96
C ALA A 126 9.58 2.19 -13.84
N PRO A 127 9.23 3.37 -13.30
CA PRO A 127 8.55 4.41 -14.07
C PRO A 127 9.39 4.83 -15.26
N PHE A 128 8.75 4.99 -16.41
CA PHE A 128 9.41 5.42 -17.63
C PHE A 128 8.53 6.41 -18.39
N HIS A 129 8.91 7.68 -18.24
CA HIS A 129 8.18 8.83 -18.76
C HIS A 129 6.74 8.96 -18.19
N TYR A 130 6.21 10.18 -18.17
CA TYR A 130 4.83 10.50 -17.76
C TYR A 130 4.54 10.41 -16.26
N LEU A 131 4.24 9.21 -15.74
CA LEU A 131 3.90 9.00 -14.34
C LEU A 131 5.08 8.38 -13.59
N ASP A 132 5.46 9.00 -12.49
CA ASP A 132 6.51 8.51 -11.59
C ASP A 132 5.94 7.48 -10.61
N ILE A 133 5.41 6.39 -11.17
CA ILE A 133 4.77 5.30 -10.44
C ILE A 133 5.41 3.98 -10.85
N ASN A 134 6.03 3.30 -9.90
CA ASN A 134 6.50 1.93 -10.08
C ASN A 134 5.32 0.97 -10.12
N ALA A 135 5.41 -0.07 -10.94
CA ALA A 135 4.48 -1.18 -10.94
C ALA A 135 5.21 -2.50 -10.65
N GLN A 136 4.52 -3.43 -10.01
CA GLN A 136 5.01 -4.76 -9.70
C GLN A 136 3.93 -5.79 -10.00
N LEU A 137 4.32 -6.91 -10.61
CA LEU A 137 3.41 -7.97 -11.01
C LEU A 137 3.83 -9.28 -10.34
N PHE A 138 2.84 -9.99 -9.79
CA PHE A 138 3.04 -11.25 -9.07
C PHE A 138 2.02 -12.28 -9.57
N GLU A 139 2.47 -13.35 -10.20
CA GLU A 139 1.58 -14.47 -10.55
C GLU A 139 1.29 -15.29 -9.29
N LEU A 140 0.02 -15.41 -8.88
CA LEU A 140 -0.32 -16.08 -7.61
C LEU A 140 0.16 -17.53 -7.56
N ARG A 141 0.11 -18.26 -8.68
CA ARG A 141 0.60 -19.64 -8.77
C ARG A 141 2.05 -19.86 -8.38
N ARG A 142 2.89 -18.82 -8.45
CA ARG A 142 4.30 -18.90 -8.06
C ARG A 142 4.49 -19.01 -6.54
N PHE A 143 3.44 -18.75 -5.76
CA PHE A 143 3.47 -18.74 -4.31
C PHE A 143 2.74 -19.94 -3.67
N ALA A 144 2.46 -21.01 -4.44
CA ALA A 144 1.77 -22.20 -3.92
C ALA A 144 2.51 -22.89 -2.76
N ASP A 145 3.83 -22.88 -2.80
CA ASP A 145 4.70 -23.46 -1.77
C ASP A 145 5.02 -22.50 -0.61
N ALA A 146 4.46 -21.28 -0.62
CA ALA A 146 4.78 -20.24 0.36
C ALA A 146 4.05 -20.42 1.71
N SER A 147 3.30 -21.52 1.89
CA SER A 147 2.36 -21.67 3.01
C SER A 147 2.99 -21.52 4.39
N GLU A 148 4.15 -22.16 4.62
CA GLU A 148 4.89 -22.05 5.87
C GLU A 148 5.43 -20.63 6.08
N SER A 149 5.99 -20.03 5.03
CA SER A 149 6.62 -18.70 5.09
C SER A 149 5.63 -17.54 5.29
N LEU A 150 4.37 -17.74 4.89
CA LEU A 150 3.30 -16.76 5.02
C LEU A 150 2.34 -17.08 6.17
N GLY A 151 2.39 -18.30 6.73
CA GLY A 151 1.49 -18.73 7.80
C GLY A 151 0.03 -18.88 7.35
N ILE A 152 -0.21 -19.09 6.05
CA ILE A 152 -1.52 -19.28 5.43
C ILE A 152 -1.44 -20.36 4.36
N ASP A 153 -2.45 -21.22 4.24
CA ASP A 153 -2.50 -22.23 3.18
C ASP A 153 -2.56 -21.57 1.79
N CYS A 154 -1.52 -21.85 0.98
CA CYS A 154 -1.34 -21.32 -0.37
C CYS A 154 -1.45 -22.41 -1.44
N LYS A 155 -1.65 -23.69 -1.09
CA LYS A 155 -1.53 -24.79 -2.05
C LYS A 155 -2.48 -24.68 -3.23
N HIS A 156 -3.68 -24.15 -3.01
CA HIS A 156 -4.70 -23.91 -4.04
C HIS A 156 -4.22 -22.93 -5.13
N LEU A 157 -3.26 -22.05 -4.81
CA LEU A 157 -2.75 -21.08 -5.78
C LEU A 157 -2.08 -21.75 -6.99
N ALA A 158 -1.64 -23.01 -6.89
CA ALA A 158 -1.07 -23.74 -8.03
C ALA A 158 -2.00 -23.77 -9.26
N ALA A 159 -3.32 -23.76 -9.03
CA ALA A 159 -4.34 -23.70 -10.09
C ALA A 159 -4.75 -22.27 -10.48
N SER A 160 -4.30 -21.24 -9.74
CA SER A 160 -4.66 -19.85 -9.98
C SER A 160 -4.08 -19.31 -11.29
N ASP A 161 -4.91 -18.59 -12.03
CA ASP A 161 -4.45 -17.76 -13.16
C ASP A 161 -4.42 -16.27 -12.85
N ALA A 162 -4.57 -15.88 -11.58
CA ALA A 162 -4.62 -14.49 -11.18
C ALA A 162 -3.24 -13.86 -11.01
N VAL A 163 -3.18 -12.56 -11.30
CA VAL A 163 -1.99 -11.72 -11.14
C VAL A 163 -2.28 -10.59 -10.16
N VAL A 164 -1.41 -10.40 -9.18
CA VAL A 164 -1.43 -9.19 -8.34
C VAL A 164 -0.70 -8.08 -9.09
N ILE A 165 -1.37 -6.95 -9.29
CA ILE A 165 -0.78 -5.72 -9.80
C ILE A 165 -0.63 -4.78 -8.61
N ASN A 166 0.60 -4.65 -8.10
CA ASN A 166 0.93 -3.65 -7.10
C ASN A 166 1.49 -2.40 -7.77
N ILE A 167 1.10 -1.23 -7.28
CA ILE A 167 1.71 0.04 -7.67
C ILE A 167 2.22 0.78 -6.44
N ASP A 168 3.26 1.59 -6.61
CA ASP A 168 3.57 2.63 -5.62
C ASP A 168 2.37 3.58 -5.55
N TYR A 169 1.84 3.85 -4.35
CA TYR A 169 0.63 4.64 -4.25
C TYR A 169 0.84 6.02 -4.92
N PRO A 170 -0.01 6.38 -5.89
CA PRO A 170 0.08 7.66 -6.58
C PRO A 170 -0.41 8.79 -5.66
N LEU A 171 0.05 10.00 -5.89
CA LEU A 171 -0.46 11.16 -5.14
C LEU A 171 -1.81 11.61 -5.69
N GLY A 172 -2.82 11.67 -4.83
CA GLY A 172 -4.08 12.34 -5.12
C GLY A 172 -4.82 11.81 -6.36
N TRP A 173 -5.19 12.73 -7.26
CA TRP A 173 -6.01 12.45 -8.44
C TRP A 173 -5.45 11.38 -9.39
N ALA A 174 -4.14 11.12 -9.35
CA ALA A 174 -3.54 10.07 -10.17
C ALA A 174 -4.05 8.66 -9.79
N ALA A 175 -4.50 8.44 -8.56
CA ALA A 175 -5.14 7.21 -8.12
C ALA A 175 -6.36 6.83 -8.97
N TYR A 176 -7.26 7.79 -9.22
CA TYR A 176 -8.41 7.60 -10.12
C TYR A 176 -7.95 7.15 -11.52
N GLN A 177 -7.03 7.90 -12.11
CA GLN A 177 -6.59 7.64 -13.48
C GLN A 177 -5.95 6.27 -13.63
N VAL A 178 -5.09 5.89 -12.69
CA VAL A 178 -4.35 4.61 -12.75
C VAL A 178 -5.30 3.43 -12.58
N LEU A 179 -6.17 3.44 -11.57
CA LEU A 179 -7.08 2.33 -11.34
C LEU A 179 -8.10 2.18 -12.48
N THR A 180 -8.69 3.28 -12.98
CA THR A 180 -9.57 3.23 -14.15
C THR A 180 -8.82 2.71 -15.39
N LYS A 181 -7.55 3.10 -15.60
CA LYS A 181 -6.76 2.60 -16.73
C LYS A 181 -6.47 1.11 -16.62
N ILE A 182 -6.10 0.62 -15.44
CA ILE A 182 -5.88 -0.81 -15.19
C ILE A 182 -7.19 -1.57 -15.45
N GLY A 183 -8.30 -1.15 -14.85
CA GLY A 183 -9.61 -1.78 -15.01
C GLY A 183 -10.08 -1.92 -16.46
N GLN A 184 -9.73 -0.95 -17.31
CA GLN A 184 -10.05 -0.99 -18.75
C GLN A 184 -9.21 -1.97 -19.58
N ASN A 185 -8.10 -2.50 -19.05
CA ASN A 185 -7.12 -3.27 -19.81
C ASN A 185 -6.78 -4.64 -19.17
N VAL A 186 -7.54 -5.05 -18.16
CA VAL A 186 -7.47 -6.40 -17.56
C VAL A 186 -8.76 -7.16 -17.85
N ASP A 187 -8.79 -8.47 -17.59
CA ASP A 187 -10.00 -9.28 -17.77
C ASP A 187 -11.06 -8.95 -16.70
N VAL A 188 -10.72 -9.20 -15.44
CA VAL A 188 -11.60 -8.89 -14.30
C VAL A 188 -10.77 -8.52 -13.07
N VAL A 189 -11.23 -7.54 -12.30
CA VAL A 189 -10.66 -7.21 -10.99
C VAL A 189 -11.40 -8.03 -9.93
N ARG A 190 -10.69 -8.89 -9.19
CA ARG A 190 -11.25 -9.73 -8.11
C ARG A 190 -11.13 -9.08 -6.73
N GLY A 191 -10.21 -8.15 -6.57
CA GLY A 191 -10.02 -7.38 -5.34
C GLY A 191 -9.21 -6.11 -5.56
N ILE A 192 -9.51 -5.09 -4.76
CA ILE A 192 -8.84 -3.79 -4.71
C ILE A 192 -8.41 -3.55 -3.27
N TYR A 193 -7.10 -3.46 -3.06
CA TYR A 193 -6.52 -3.26 -1.73
C TYR A 193 -5.62 -2.03 -1.70
N LEU A 194 -5.97 -1.08 -0.84
CA LEU A 194 -5.35 0.23 -0.76
C LEU A 194 -4.67 0.37 0.59
N MET A 195 -3.34 0.57 0.57
CA MET A 195 -2.55 0.93 1.74
C MET A 195 -2.03 2.35 1.56
N GLY A 196 -2.33 3.22 2.53
CA GLY A 196 -1.93 4.62 2.49
C GLY A 196 -1.30 5.10 3.79
N LYS A 197 -0.56 6.21 3.70
CA LYS A 197 -0.19 7.02 4.85
C LYS A 197 -1.33 8.00 5.14
N ALA A 198 -1.60 8.23 6.40
CA ALA A 198 -2.55 9.27 6.79
C ALA A 198 -2.03 10.11 7.95
N ALA A 199 -2.50 11.35 7.99
CA ALA A 199 -2.52 12.12 9.22
C ALA A 199 -3.78 11.74 10.02
N THR A 200 -3.69 11.75 11.34
CA THR A 200 -4.81 11.45 12.23
C THR A 200 -5.12 12.58 13.20
N LEU A 201 -6.38 12.67 13.62
CA LEU A 201 -6.88 13.58 14.64
C LEU A 201 -7.22 12.86 15.97
N ASN A 202 -7.18 11.52 16.00
CA ASN A 202 -7.59 10.71 17.16
C ASN A 202 -6.67 9.52 17.50
N ALA A 203 -5.55 9.33 16.80
CA ALA A 203 -4.63 8.21 16.99
C ALA A 203 -3.16 8.66 17.13
N ASN A 204 -2.27 7.70 17.36
CA ASN A 204 -0.83 7.92 17.49
C ASN A 204 -0.08 7.50 16.22
N ILE A 205 1.12 8.04 16.01
CA ILE A 205 2.01 7.62 14.93
C ILE A 205 2.28 6.11 15.05
N GLY A 206 2.14 5.39 13.93
CA GLY A 206 2.27 3.94 13.88
C GLY A 206 0.96 3.17 14.06
N ASP A 207 -0.13 3.81 14.48
CA ASP A 207 -1.44 3.16 14.56
C ASP A 207 -2.01 2.83 13.16
N ILE A 208 -2.95 1.89 13.13
CA ILE A 208 -3.66 1.46 11.91
C ILE A 208 -5.09 2.00 11.94
N LEU A 209 -5.54 2.56 10.82
CA LEU A 209 -6.88 3.14 10.65
C LEU A 209 -7.60 2.43 9.51
N ILE A 210 -8.80 1.92 9.78
CA ILE A 210 -9.63 1.19 8.81
C ILE A 210 -10.91 2.01 8.59
N PRO A 211 -11.07 2.67 7.42
CA PRO A 211 -12.23 3.50 7.18
C PRO A 211 -13.46 2.71 6.72
N THR A 212 -14.64 3.21 7.08
CA THR A 212 -15.93 2.80 6.51
C THR A 212 -16.62 3.94 5.76
N THR A 213 -16.12 5.17 5.90
CA THR A 213 -16.59 6.35 5.17
C THR A 213 -15.41 7.13 4.61
N VAL A 214 -15.51 7.55 3.34
CA VAL A 214 -14.52 8.41 2.68
C VAL A 214 -15.22 9.64 2.09
N PHE A 215 -14.81 10.83 2.52
CA PHE A 215 -15.21 12.09 1.89
C PHE A 215 -14.14 12.57 0.92
N ASP A 216 -14.47 12.66 -0.35
CA ASP A 216 -13.56 13.10 -1.40
C ASP A 216 -13.69 14.62 -1.63
N GLN A 217 -12.67 15.40 -1.28
CA GLN A 217 -12.68 16.84 -1.58
C GLN A 217 -12.64 17.15 -3.08
N HIS A 218 -12.18 16.22 -3.92
CA HIS A 218 -12.15 16.42 -5.37
C HIS A 218 -13.54 16.57 -5.95
N THR A 219 -14.42 15.60 -5.66
CA THR A 219 -15.79 15.51 -6.19
C THR A 219 -16.86 15.95 -5.20
N LYS A 220 -16.48 16.16 -3.93
CA LYS A 220 -17.38 16.39 -2.79
C LYS A 220 -18.34 15.23 -2.53
N ASN A 221 -18.00 14.03 -2.99
CA ASN A 221 -18.77 12.83 -2.69
C ASN A 221 -18.46 12.29 -1.30
N ILE A 222 -19.45 11.66 -0.68
CA ILE A 222 -19.26 10.82 0.51
C ILE A 222 -19.52 9.38 0.10
N TYR A 223 -18.53 8.53 0.30
CA TYR A 223 -18.59 7.11 0.00
C TYR A 223 -18.76 6.30 1.29
N ALA A 224 -19.80 5.48 1.35
CA ALA A 224 -19.91 4.42 2.35
C ALA A 224 -19.35 3.12 1.79
N ILE A 225 -18.43 2.48 2.50
CA ILE A 225 -17.75 1.26 2.07
C ILE A 225 -17.89 0.15 3.10
N LYS A 226 -17.98 -1.09 2.62
CA LYS A 226 -17.79 -2.28 3.44
C LYS A 226 -16.33 -2.68 3.31
N ASN A 227 -15.51 -2.24 4.25
CA ASN A 227 -14.08 -2.52 4.21
C ASN A 227 -13.81 -4.01 4.40
N ALA A 228 -12.97 -4.58 3.55
CA ALA A 228 -12.57 -5.98 3.62
C ALA A 228 -11.73 -6.29 4.87
N PHE A 229 -11.03 -5.29 5.40
CA PHE A 229 -10.21 -5.43 6.59
C PHE A 229 -11.04 -5.21 7.85
N THR A 230 -10.79 -6.04 8.85
CA THR A 230 -11.25 -5.87 10.23
C THR A 230 -10.05 -5.84 11.18
N ALA A 231 -10.22 -5.35 12.41
CA ALA A 231 -9.13 -5.30 13.38
C ALA A 231 -8.47 -6.68 13.63
N SER A 232 -9.27 -7.76 13.55
CA SER A 232 -8.79 -9.14 13.67
C SER A 232 -7.79 -9.58 12.59
N ASP A 233 -7.79 -8.95 11.41
CA ASP A 233 -6.84 -9.28 10.35
C ASP A 233 -5.39 -8.89 10.68
N PHE A 234 -5.22 -8.00 11.66
CA PHE A 234 -3.91 -7.49 12.09
C PHE A 234 -3.44 -8.08 13.42
N ALA A 235 -4.32 -8.75 14.17
CA ALA A 235 -4.09 -9.16 15.55
C ALA A 235 -2.84 -10.04 15.76
N THR A 236 -2.41 -10.78 14.75
CA THR A 236 -1.21 -11.65 14.84
C THR A 236 0.08 -10.96 14.41
N ALA A 237 -0.02 -9.92 13.56
CA ALA A 237 1.11 -9.25 12.93
C ALA A 237 1.47 -7.90 13.58
N PHE A 238 0.49 -7.25 14.21
CA PHE A 238 0.60 -5.91 14.78
C PHE A 238 0.48 -5.94 16.30
N ARG A 239 1.48 -5.38 17.01
CA ARG A 239 1.66 -5.55 18.46
C ARG A 239 1.91 -4.26 19.22
N THR A 240 2.47 -3.24 18.57
CA THR A 240 2.99 -2.05 19.26
C THR A 240 2.05 -0.84 19.24
N GLY A 241 0.98 -0.88 18.44
CA GLY A 241 0.03 0.24 18.31
C GLY A 241 -1.43 -0.19 18.44
N SER A 242 -2.32 0.78 18.22
CA SER A 242 -3.77 0.59 18.20
C SER A 242 -4.28 0.40 16.78
N ILE A 243 -5.37 -0.35 16.65
CA ILE A 243 -6.11 -0.51 15.40
C ILE A 243 -7.48 0.13 15.63
N LEU A 244 -7.81 1.13 14.83
CA LEU A 244 -9.09 1.84 14.91
C LEU A 244 -9.89 1.53 13.65
N ASP A 245 -11.03 0.87 13.82
CA ASP A 245 -12.01 0.61 12.78
C ASP A 245 -13.10 1.68 12.74
N ASP A 246 -14.03 1.57 11.78
CA ASP A 246 -15.13 2.51 11.59
C ASP A 246 -14.73 3.98 11.48
N GLN A 247 -13.55 4.23 10.91
CA GLN A 247 -13.04 5.59 10.76
C GLN A 247 -13.72 6.33 9.61
N LYS A 248 -13.93 7.64 9.79
CA LYS A 248 -14.28 8.54 8.69
C LYS A 248 -13.01 9.21 8.17
N THR A 249 -12.74 9.03 6.89
CA THR A 249 -11.59 9.60 6.20
C THR A 249 -11.98 10.76 5.32
N VAL A 250 -11.17 11.81 5.29
CA VAL A 250 -11.23 12.86 4.26
C VAL A 250 -10.02 12.76 3.34
N SER A 251 -10.31 12.64 2.04
CA SER A 251 -9.33 12.68 0.95
C SER A 251 -9.19 14.11 0.46
N VAL A 252 -8.06 14.73 0.76
CA VAL A 252 -7.80 16.14 0.45
C VAL A 252 -7.08 16.28 -0.89
N LYS A 253 -7.23 17.45 -1.52
CA LYS A 253 -6.54 17.75 -2.79
C LYS A 253 -5.02 17.92 -2.65
N GLY A 254 -4.56 18.12 -1.43
CA GLY A 254 -3.16 18.39 -1.10
C GLY A 254 -3.00 18.93 0.31
N THR A 255 -1.77 18.83 0.82
CA THR A 255 -1.41 19.20 2.19
C THR A 255 -1.45 20.72 2.43
N PHE A 256 -1.22 21.54 1.40
CA PHE A 256 -1.16 23.01 1.52
C PHE A 256 -2.50 23.63 1.93
N LEU A 257 -3.62 22.99 1.57
CA LEU A 257 -4.96 23.53 1.83
C LEU A 257 -5.46 23.23 3.25
N GLN A 258 -4.71 22.49 4.06
CA GLN A 258 -5.13 22.09 5.41
C GLN A 258 -4.49 22.99 6.48
N ASN A 259 -5.32 23.78 7.16
CA ASN A 259 -4.92 24.57 8.33
C ASN A 259 -5.60 24.03 9.61
N LYS A 260 -5.22 24.56 10.78
CA LYS A 260 -5.75 24.08 12.07
C LYS A 260 -7.27 24.21 12.17
N ASP A 261 -7.85 25.26 11.63
CA ASP A 261 -9.29 25.52 11.70
C ASP A 261 -10.08 24.52 10.84
N ILE A 262 -9.57 24.22 9.63
CA ILE A 262 -10.14 23.21 8.74
C ILE A 262 -10.06 21.82 9.37
N LEU A 263 -8.92 21.47 9.97
CA LEU A 263 -8.77 20.19 10.66
C LEU A 263 -9.70 20.09 11.88
N ALA A 264 -9.86 21.18 12.64
CA ALA A 264 -10.80 21.22 13.75
C ALA A 264 -12.26 21.10 13.28
N ALA A 265 -12.61 21.67 12.12
CA ALA A 265 -13.93 21.49 11.52
C ALA A 265 -14.15 20.03 11.10
N TRP A 266 -13.19 19.39 10.43
CA TRP A 266 -13.27 17.97 10.08
C TRP A 266 -13.45 17.07 11.31
N TYR A 267 -12.69 17.32 12.37
CA TYR A 267 -12.81 16.57 13.60
C TYR A 267 -14.20 16.69 14.24
N LYS A 268 -14.79 17.90 14.23
CA LYS A 268 -16.15 18.14 14.74
C LYS A 268 -17.22 17.38 13.94
N GLU A 269 -17.01 17.21 12.63
CA GLU A 269 -17.87 16.40 11.74
C GLU A 269 -17.59 14.89 11.84
N GLY A 270 -16.66 14.48 12.71
CA GLY A 270 -16.29 13.10 12.96
C GLY A 270 -15.28 12.51 11.99
N TYR A 271 -14.68 13.32 11.10
CA TYR A 271 -13.56 12.89 10.27
C TYR A 271 -12.28 12.89 11.10
N THR A 272 -11.68 11.72 11.22
CA THR A 272 -10.52 11.47 12.09
C THR A 272 -9.25 11.19 11.32
N THR A 273 -9.39 10.88 10.03
CA THR A 273 -8.29 10.51 9.14
C THR A 273 -8.22 11.47 7.98
N VAL A 274 -7.02 11.96 7.65
CA VAL A 274 -6.76 12.88 6.54
C VAL A 274 -5.68 12.27 5.65
N GLU A 275 -6.02 11.99 4.41
CA GLU A 275 -5.13 11.44 3.38
C GLU A 275 -5.50 12.03 2.01
N MET A 276 -5.01 11.48 0.90
CA MET A 276 -5.14 12.12 -0.41
C MET A 276 -5.70 11.21 -1.52
N GLU A 277 -5.78 9.89 -1.33
CA GLU A 277 -5.93 8.92 -2.41
C GLU A 277 -7.27 8.15 -2.40
N ALA A 278 -7.85 7.91 -1.22
CA ALA A 278 -9.02 7.03 -1.07
C ALA A 278 -10.21 7.54 -1.89
N GLY A 279 -10.50 8.84 -1.85
CA GLY A 279 -11.57 9.50 -2.61
C GLY A 279 -11.41 9.33 -4.12
N PRO A 280 -10.26 9.73 -4.72
CA PRO A 280 -9.94 9.41 -6.10
C PRO A 280 -10.05 7.92 -6.46
N TYR A 281 -9.62 7.00 -5.58
CA TYR A 281 -9.85 5.57 -5.80
C TYR A 281 -11.34 5.21 -5.78
N MET A 282 -12.15 5.80 -4.90
CA MET A 282 -13.60 5.57 -4.86
C MET A 282 -14.30 6.07 -6.12
N ASN A 283 -13.82 7.17 -6.72
CA ASN A 283 -14.29 7.61 -8.03
C ASN A 283 -14.05 6.55 -9.11
N ALA A 284 -12.93 5.83 -9.06
CA ALA A 284 -12.64 4.74 -9.99
C ALA A 284 -13.47 3.49 -9.66
N VAL A 285 -13.57 3.11 -8.37
CA VAL A 285 -14.43 2.01 -7.90
C VAL A 285 -15.89 2.20 -8.33
N TYR A 286 -16.41 3.43 -8.27
CA TYR A 286 -17.73 3.77 -8.79
C TYR A 286 -17.91 3.30 -10.24
N GLU A 287 -16.93 3.56 -11.10
CA GLU A 287 -16.99 3.21 -12.53
C GLU A 287 -16.88 1.70 -12.81
N PHE A 288 -16.48 0.88 -11.82
CA PHE A 288 -16.62 -0.57 -11.93
C PHE A 288 -18.02 -1.08 -11.56
N VAL A 289 -18.77 -0.29 -10.78
CA VAL A 289 -20.05 -0.70 -10.20
C VAL A 289 -21.23 -0.13 -10.99
N TYR A 290 -21.10 1.12 -11.42
CA TYR A 290 -22.14 1.88 -12.12
C TYR A 290 -21.75 2.10 -13.58
N TYR A 291 -22.76 2.20 -14.46
CA TYR A 291 -22.56 2.28 -15.91
C TYR A 291 -22.06 3.65 -16.40
N ASN A 292 -22.20 4.70 -15.57
CA ASN A 292 -21.83 6.07 -15.87
C ASN A 292 -20.54 6.46 -15.13
N ARG A 293 -19.97 7.60 -15.55
CA ARG A 293 -18.89 8.25 -14.80
C ARG A 293 -19.39 8.67 -13.42
N TYR A 294 -18.50 8.64 -12.41
CA TYR A 294 -18.80 9.10 -11.06
C TYR A 294 -19.50 10.47 -11.07
N MET A 295 -20.53 10.59 -10.24
CA MET A 295 -21.25 11.85 -9.99
C MET A 295 -20.43 12.76 -9.09
N GLU A 296 -20.88 14.00 -8.85
CA GLU A 296 -20.25 14.91 -7.89
C GLU A 296 -21.29 15.39 -6.88
N GLN A 297 -20.85 15.68 -5.65
CA GLN A 297 -21.69 16.15 -4.54
C GLN A 297 -22.76 15.17 -4.07
N GLU A 298 -22.51 13.87 -4.20
CA GLU A 298 -23.46 12.82 -3.85
C GLU A 298 -23.03 11.99 -2.64
N PHE A 299 -24.01 11.36 -2.00
CA PHE A 299 -23.75 10.22 -1.11
C PHE A 299 -23.84 8.93 -1.92
N ILE A 300 -22.76 8.16 -1.95
CA ILE A 300 -22.62 6.97 -2.78
C ILE A 300 -22.38 5.76 -1.88
N ASN A 301 -23.19 4.71 -2.09
CA ASN A 301 -23.08 3.47 -1.36
C ASN A 301 -22.27 2.43 -2.16
N LEU A 302 -21.05 2.15 -1.72
CA LEU A 302 -20.15 1.13 -2.26
C LEU A 302 -19.97 -0.04 -1.28
N THR A 303 -20.95 -0.31 -0.42
CA THR A 303 -20.90 -1.45 0.51
C THR A 303 -21.08 -2.81 -0.18
N THR A 304 -21.60 -2.81 -1.41
CA THR A 304 -21.72 -4.00 -2.26
C THR A 304 -21.00 -3.73 -3.58
N THR A 305 -19.94 -4.47 -3.84
CA THR A 305 -19.11 -4.36 -5.07
C THR A 305 -18.85 -5.76 -5.64
N PRO A 306 -18.55 -5.90 -6.94
CA PRO A 306 -18.30 -7.21 -7.56
C PRO A 306 -16.93 -7.83 -7.20
N PHE A 307 -16.14 -7.13 -6.37
CA PHE A 307 -14.82 -7.52 -5.89
C PHE A 307 -14.71 -7.22 -4.40
N GLU A 308 -13.64 -7.69 -3.77
CA GLU A 308 -13.33 -7.26 -2.41
C GLU A 308 -12.67 -5.88 -2.40
N LEU A 309 -13.10 -4.97 -1.52
CA LEU A 309 -12.52 -3.63 -1.37
C LEU A 309 -11.95 -3.45 0.04
N GLY A 310 -10.62 -3.39 0.15
CA GLY A 310 -9.92 -3.14 1.41
C GLY A 310 -9.19 -1.81 1.39
N ILE A 311 -9.39 -0.98 2.42
CA ILE A 311 -8.62 0.25 2.62
C ILE A 311 -8.00 0.22 4.01
N VAL A 312 -6.71 0.48 4.11
CA VAL A 312 -6.01 0.59 5.38
C VAL A 312 -5.04 1.75 5.33
N HIS A 313 -5.08 2.60 6.35
CA HIS A 313 -4.09 3.64 6.54
C HIS A 313 -3.21 3.32 7.74
N TYR A 314 -1.95 3.70 7.67
CA TYR A 314 -1.11 3.80 8.86
C TYR A 314 -0.80 5.26 9.15
N VAL A 315 -0.78 5.60 10.43
CA VAL A 315 -0.56 6.97 10.87
C VAL A 315 0.91 7.34 10.70
N SER A 316 1.17 8.34 9.85
CA SER A 316 2.50 8.94 9.71
C SER A 316 2.64 10.27 10.43
N ASP A 317 1.53 10.99 10.61
CA ASP A 317 1.54 12.40 11.05
C ASP A 317 0.38 12.71 12.00
N THR A 318 0.58 13.69 12.89
CA THR A 318 -0.47 14.27 13.73
C THR A 318 -0.44 15.81 13.61
N PRO A 319 -1.56 16.54 13.75
CA PRO A 319 -1.59 18.00 13.66
C PRO A 319 -0.61 18.72 14.60
N ASN A 320 -0.30 18.08 15.73
CA ASN A 320 0.60 18.58 16.77
C ASN A 320 2.07 18.15 16.57
N SER A 321 2.39 17.34 15.55
CA SER A 321 3.77 16.92 15.27
C SER A 321 4.64 18.06 14.71
N LYS A 322 4.03 19.14 14.21
CA LYS A 322 4.72 20.35 13.73
C LYS A 322 5.30 21.14 14.92
N GLY A 323 6.48 20.74 15.40
CA GLY A 323 7.21 21.44 16.46
C GLY A 323 8.18 20.59 17.26
N THR A 324 8.20 19.27 17.07
CA THR A 324 9.29 18.43 17.60
C THR A 324 10.38 18.33 16.55
N ASN A 325 11.63 18.62 16.93
CA ASN A 325 12.79 18.51 16.05
C ASN A 325 12.75 17.17 15.29
N LEU A 326 12.53 17.24 13.97
CA LEU A 326 12.59 16.11 13.03
C LEU A 326 13.93 15.34 13.11
N GLY A 327 14.95 15.90 13.77
CA GLY A 327 16.26 15.29 13.97
C GLY A 327 16.44 14.44 15.24
N VAL A 328 15.45 14.29 16.14
CA VAL A 328 15.67 13.61 17.45
C VAL A 328 14.66 12.48 17.77
N ARG A 329 13.64 12.24 16.96
CA ARG A 329 12.78 11.04 17.09
C ARG A 329 13.20 9.98 16.07
N ASN A 330 13.27 8.71 16.48
CA ASN A 330 13.54 7.54 15.62
C ASN A 330 12.34 7.23 14.67
N LEU A 331 11.79 8.27 14.05
CA LEU A 331 10.62 8.32 13.17
C LEU A 331 10.62 7.31 12.01
N ALA A 332 11.78 6.73 11.67
CA ALA A 332 11.89 5.82 10.53
C ALA A 332 11.43 4.38 10.82
N TYR A 333 11.41 3.93 12.08
CA TYR A 333 10.89 2.60 12.44
C TYR A 333 9.40 2.63 12.85
N GLU A 334 8.91 3.77 13.36
CA GLU A 334 7.58 3.92 13.98
C GLU A 334 6.40 3.62 13.02
N GLY A 335 6.61 3.55 11.70
CA GLY A 335 5.60 3.10 10.71
C GLY A 335 5.86 1.74 10.08
N VAL A 336 6.99 1.09 10.38
CA VAL A 336 7.43 -0.15 9.73
C VAL A 336 6.49 -1.29 10.08
N GLU A 337 6.15 -1.43 11.36
CA GLU A 337 5.28 -2.51 11.80
C GLU A 337 3.88 -2.41 11.22
N ALA A 338 3.29 -1.21 11.20
CA ALA A 338 2.00 -0.97 10.58
C ALA A 338 2.02 -1.27 9.06
N THR A 339 3.06 -0.82 8.36
CA THR A 339 3.25 -1.07 6.92
C THR A 339 3.29 -2.57 6.62
N TYR A 340 4.08 -3.34 7.36
CA TYR A 340 4.18 -4.78 7.13
C TYR A 340 2.96 -5.55 7.62
N SER A 341 2.27 -5.07 8.65
CA SER A 341 1.02 -5.67 9.13
C SER A 341 -0.09 -5.48 8.09
N ALA A 342 -0.24 -4.27 7.54
CA ALA A 342 -1.13 -3.99 6.42
C ALA A 342 -0.80 -4.83 5.20
N THR A 343 0.48 -4.94 4.84
CA THR A 343 0.90 -5.78 3.71
C THR A 343 0.55 -7.25 3.92
N ARG A 344 0.75 -7.80 5.13
CA ARG A 344 0.35 -9.18 5.44
C ARG A 344 -1.16 -9.38 5.40
N ALA A 345 -1.93 -8.41 5.89
CA ALA A 345 -3.38 -8.44 5.79
C ALA A 345 -3.82 -8.46 4.32
N ILE A 346 -3.24 -7.62 3.46
CA ILE A 346 -3.49 -7.61 2.01
C ILE A 346 -3.19 -8.97 1.39
N VAL A 347 -1.99 -9.53 1.63
CA VAL A 347 -1.59 -10.83 1.10
C VAL A 347 -2.54 -11.93 1.57
N LYS A 348 -2.89 -11.94 2.85
CA LYS A 348 -3.85 -12.88 3.43
C LYS A 348 -5.20 -12.80 2.71
N LYS A 349 -5.77 -11.60 2.57
CA LYS A 349 -7.05 -11.39 1.89
C LYS A 349 -7.04 -11.87 0.44
N ILE A 350 -5.99 -11.55 -0.31
CA ILE A 350 -5.83 -12.01 -1.71
C ILE A 350 -5.83 -13.55 -1.76
N ILE A 351 -5.04 -14.21 -0.92
CA ILE A 351 -4.90 -15.67 -0.90
C ILE A 351 -6.22 -16.35 -0.49
N GLU A 352 -6.91 -15.81 0.53
CA GLU A 352 -8.21 -16.30 0.98
C GLU A 352 -9.27 -16.12 -0.11
N LYS A 353 -9.33 -14.95 -0.75
CA LYS A 353 -10.28 -14.64 -1.80
C LYS A 353 -10.10 -15.51 -3.04
N GLU A 354 -8.85 -15.83 -3.39
CA GLU A 354 -8.57 -16.67 -4.57
C GLU A 354 -9.14 -18.09 -4.45
N LYS A 355 -9.38 -18.59 -3.23
CA LYS A 355 -10.03 -19.90 -2.99
C LYS A 355 -11.41 -20.02 -3.62
N GLU A 356 -12.10 -18.90 -3.84
CA GLU A 356 -13.42 -18.90 -4.47
C GLU A 356 -13.36 -19.17 -5.99
N PHE A 357 -12.17 -19.16 -6.60
CA PHE A 357 -11.99 -19.18 -8.05
C PHE A 357 -11.15 -20.34 -8.58
N VAL A 358 -10.59 -21.19 -7.71
CA VAL A 358 -9.69 -22.30 -8.08
C VAL A 358 -10.17 -23.67 -7.62
#